data_AF-A0A1Q9TP05-F1
#
_entry.id   AF-A0A1Q9TP05-F1
#
_cell.length_a   1.000
_cell.length_b   1.000
_cell.length_c   1.000
_cell.angle_alpha   90.00
_cell.angle_beta   90.00
_cell.angle_gamma   90.00
#
_symmetry.space_group_name_H-M   'P 1'
#
loop_
_entity.id
_entity.type
_entity.pdbx_description
1 polymer ?
#
loop_
_entity_poly.entity_id
_entity_poly.type
_entity_poly.pdbx_seq_one_letter_code
_entity_poly.pdbx_strand_id
1 'polypeptide(L)'
;MFRIAISRLADDGWRIVPERRETAMTVDEALRAVEKYLPTVDTSEIDGGVVQRSVNRVNDFRRDVSTADGGRYRVVIAPMM
;
A
#
# COMPACT_ATOMS: atom_id res chain seq x y z
N MET A 1 -2.71 -1.23 15.26
CA MET A 1 -1.80 -0.26 14.64
C MET A 1 -1.11 -0.93 13.47
N PHE A 2 -0.89 -0.18 12.40
CA PHE A 2 -0.36 -0.66 11.12
C PHE A 2 0.77 0.25 10.67
N ARG A 3 1.79 -0.35 10.07
CA ARG A 3 2.81 0.35 9.28
C ARG A 3 2.42 0.30 7.81
N ILE A 4 2.67 1.40 7.12
CA ILE A 4 2.40 1.60 5.70
C ILE A 4 3.73 1.89 5.03
N ALA A 5 4.05 1.17 3.96
CA ALA A 5 5.19 1.47 3.11
C ALA A 5 4.72 1.58 1.67
N ILE A 6 5.06 2.69 1.03
CA ILE A 6 4.82 2.93 -0.39
C ILE A 6 6.17 3.08 -1.05
N SER A 7 6.42 2.27 -2.07
CA SER A 7 7.68 2.29 -2.81
C SER A 7 7.38 2.37 -4.30
N ARG A 8 8.11 3.21 -5.02
CA ARG A 8 8.07 3.23 -6.49
C ARG A 8 8.78 2.01 -7.04
N LEU A 9 8.18 1.38 -8.03
CA LEU A 9 8.77 0.32 -8.82
C LEU A 9 9.38 0.96 -10.07
N ALA A 10 10.70 1.03 -10.11
CA ALA A 10 11.49 1.53 -11.23
C ALA A 10 12.08 0.34 -12.01
N ASP A 11 12.58 0.61 -13.22
CA ASP A 11 13.23 -0.38 -14.08
C ASP A 11 12.35 -1.63 -14.24
N ASP A 12 11.08 -1.46 -14.65
CA ASP A 12 10.08 -2.54 -14.78
C ASP A 12 9.84 -3.40 -13.52
N GLY A 13 10.13 -2.86 -12.33
CA GLY A 13 9.97 -3.55 -11.06
C GLY A 13 11.22 -4.27 -10.55
N TRP A 14 12.33 -4.19 -11.30
CA TRP A 14 13.64 -4.66 -10.84
C TRP A 14 14.19 -3.82 -9.69
N ARG A 15 13.79 -2.54 -9.62
CA ARG A 15 14.24 -1.63 -8.58
C ARG A 15 13.07 -1.14 -7.73
N ILE A 16 13.19 -1.33 -6.42
CA ILE A 16 12.24 -0.82 -5.43
C ILE A 16 12.85 0.42 -4.79
N VAL A 17 12.23 1.57 -4.98
CA VAL A 17 12.65 2.86 -4.42
C VAL A 17 11.68 3.26 -3.33
N PRO A 18 12.09 3.31 -2.05
CA PRO A 18 11.22 3.75 -0.96
C PRO A 18 10.80 5.21 -1.18
N GLU A 19 9.50 5.47 -1.12
CA GLU A 19 8.94 6.81 -1.32
C GLU A 19 8.32 7.35 -0.03
N ARG A 20 7.55 6.50 0.68
CA ARG A 20 6.82 6.94 1.86
C ARG A 20 6.69 5.83 2.89
N ARG A 21 6.71 6.23 4.16
CA ARG A 21 6.45 5.37 5.31
C ARG A 21 5.56 6.12 6.29
N GLU A 22 4.49 5.46 6.73
CA GLU A 22 3.53 6.02 7.68
C GLU A 22 3.00 4.95 8.64
N THR A 23 2.26 5.39 9.64
CA THR A 23 1.56 4.53 10.59
C THR A 23 0.10 4.93 10.69
N ALA A 24 -0.77 3.95 10.89
CA ALA A 24 -2.20 4.13 11.07
C ALA A 24 -2.72 3.29 12.24
N MET A 25 -3.77 3.74 12.92
CA MET A 25 -4.38 2.98 14.02
C MET A 25 -5.28 1.88 13.49
N THR A 26 -5.99 2.16 12.40
CA THR A 26 -6.96 1.27 11.75
C THR A 26 -6.57 0.98 10.29
N VAL A 27 -7.21 -0.04 9.70
CA VAL A 27 -7.07 -0.31 8.25
C VAL A 27 -7.63 0.86 7.43
N ASP A 28 -8.76 1.44 7.82
CA ASP A 28 -9.36 2.56 7.09
C ASP A 28 -8.46 3.80 7.07
N GLU A 29 -7.78 4.09 8.19
CA GLU A 29 -6.76 5.15 8.23
C GLU A 29 -5.58 4.82 7.30
N ALA A 30 -5.16 3.55 7.23
CA ALA A 30 -4.10 3.13 6.33
C ALA A 30 -4.49 3.31 4.86
N LEU A 31 -5.74 2.98 4.50
CA LEU A 31 -6.26 3.18 3.15
C LEU A 31 -6.33 4.67 2.79
N ARG A 32 -6.83 5.52 3.69
CA ARG A 32 -6.85 6.98 3.48
C ARG A 32 -5.45 7.56 3.29
N ALA A 33 -4.45 7.04 4.00
CA ALA A 33 -3.06 7.46 3.83
C ALA A 33 -2.50 7.06 2.44
N VAL A 34 -2.86 5.88 1.95
CA VAL A 34 -2.52 5.44 0.58
C VAL A 34 -3.19 6.33 -0.45
N GLU A 35 -4.50 6.57 -0.35
CA GLU A 35 -5.27 7.42 -1.26
C GLU A 35 -4.72 8.86 -1.29
N LYS A 36 -4.37 9.42 -0.11
CA LYS A 36 -3.78 10.75 -0.01
C LYS A 36 -2.46 10.89 -0.78
N TYR A 37 -1.65 9.83 -0.84
CA TYR A 37 -0.36 9.86 -1.54
C TYR A 37 -0.46 9.42 -3.01
N LEU A 38 -1.40 8.52 -3.31
CA LEU A 38 -1.62 7.95 -4.63
C LEU A 38 -3.06 8.22 -5.12
N PRO A 39 -3.47 9.50 -5.28
CA PRO A 39 -4.88 9.84 -5.56
C PRO A 39 -5.36 9.42 -6.96
N THR A 40 -4.42 9.08 -7.85
CA THR A 40 -4.70 8.65 -9.24
C THR A 40 -4.56 7.15 -9.45
N VAL A 41 -4.29 6.39 -8.39
CA VAL A 41 -4.24 4.93 -8.45
C VAL A 41 -5.64 4.36 -8.37
N ASP A 42 -5.89 3.34 -9.18
CA ASP A 42 -7.02 2.45 -8.95
C ASP A 42 -6.78 1.61 -7.69
N THR A 43 -7.35 2.07 -6.57
CA THR A 43 -7.30 1.37 -5.28
C THR A 43 -8.47 0.40 -5.10
N SER A 44 -9.25 0.08 -6.15
CA SER A 44 -10.34 -0.88 -6.05
C SER A 44 -9.87 -2.27 -5.61
N GLU A 45 -8.62 -2.62 -5.89
CA GLU A 45 -7.98 -3.85 -5.40
C GLU A 45 -7.40 -3.77 -3.97
N ILE A 46 -7.48 -2.59 -3.36
CA ILE A 46 -7.03 -2.26 -2.00
C ILE A 46 -8.26 -1.85 -1.17
N ASP A 47 -9.19 -2.79 -0.94
CA ASP A 47 -10.31 -2.58 -0.02
C ASP A 47 -10.00 -3.07 1.40
N GLY A 48 -10.70 -2.52 2.39
CA GLY A 48 -10.46 -2.81 3.80
C GLY A 48 -10.69 -4.27 4.17
N GLY A 49 -11.64 -4.95 3.52
CA GLY A 49 -11.89 -6.37 3.75
C GLY A 49 -10.74 -7.24 3.23
N VAL A 50 -10.19 -6.94 2.06
CA VAL A 50 -9.02 -7.63 1.51
C VAL A 50 -7.79 -7.39 2.39
N VAL A 51 -7.53 -6.14 2.77
CA VAL A 51 -6.40 -5.80 3.64
C VAL A 51 -6.52 -6.53 4.98
N GLN A 52 -7.68 -6.46 5.63
CA GLN A 52 -7.93 -7.10 6.93
C GLN A 52 -7.77 -8.63 6.85
N ARG A 53 -8.28 -9.26 5.78
CA ARG A 53 -8.11 -10.71 5.57
C ARG A 53 -6.64 -11.07 5.35
N SER A 54 -5.90 -10.27 4.61
CA SER A 54 -4.48 -10.52 4.32
C SER A 54 -3.64 -10.40 5.59
N VAL A 55 -3.76 -9.29 6.32
CA VAL A 55 -2.97 -9.07 7.56
C VAL A 55 -3.27 -10.14 8.61
N ASN A 56 -4.53 -10.58 8.75
CA ASN A 56 -4.89 -11.64 9.69
C ASN A 56 -4.33 -13.02 9.29
N ARG A 57 -4.06 -13.26 8.00
CA ARG A 57 -3.63 -14.56 7.48
C ARG A 57 -2.12 -14.68 7.38
N VAL A 58 -1.44 -13.64 6.91
CA VAL A 58 -0.01 -13.68 6.56
C VAL A 58 0.81 -12.56 7.21
N ASN A 59 0.21 -11.77 8.11
CA ASN A 59 0.86 -10.62 8.78
C ASN A 59 1.38 -9.52 7.83
N ASP A 60 0.90 -9.48 6.59
CA ASP A 60 1.05 -8.34 5.70
C ASP A 60 -0.06 -8.31 4.65
N PHE A 61 -0.23 -7.14 4.05
CA PHE A 61 -0.92 -6.92 2.80
C PHE A 61 0.08 -6.28 1.85
N ARG A 62 0.21 -6.82 0.64
CA ARG A 62 1.11 -6.31 -0.40
C ARG A 62 0.37 -6.29 -1.73
N ARG A 63 0.37 -5.13 -2.38
CA ARG A 63 -0.20 -4.98 -3.72
C ARG A 63 0.63 -4.02 -4.55
N ASP A 64 0.86 -4.39 -5.80
CA ASP A 64 1.43 -3.50 -6.80
C ASP A 64 0.30 -2.80 -7.53
N VAL A 65 0.42 -1.49 -7.68
CA VAL A 65 -0.59 -0.62 -8.27
C VAL A 65 0.03 0.29 -9.31
N SER A 66 -0.77 0.68 -10.30
CA SER A 66 -0.36 1.61 -11.35
C SER A 66 -1.16 2.91 -11.23
N THR A 67 -0.50 4.04 -11.41
CA THR A 67 -1.12 5.36 -11.54
C THR A 67 -1.46 5.65 -13.01
N ALA A 68 -2.41 6.55 -13.23
CA ALA A 68 -2.81 6.97 -14.58
C ALA A 68 -1.67 7.62 -15.40
N ASP A 69 -0.64 8.17 -14.74
CA ASP A 69 0.56 8.76 -15.37
C ASP A 69 1.66 7.71 -15.66
N GLY A 70 1.38 6.42 -15.47
CA GLY A 70 2.31 5.32 -15.78
C GLY A 70 3.30 4.99 -14.65
N GLY A 71 3.18 5.63 -13.49
CA GLY A 71 3.90 5.22 -12.29
C GLY A 71 3.45 3.84 -11.79
N ARG A 72 4.40 3.05 -11.30
CA ARG A 72 4.13 1.77 -10.62
C ARG A 72 4.61 1.87 -9.18
N TYR A 73 3.78 1.41 -8.26
CA TYR A 73 4.05 1.48 -6.83
C TYR A 73 3.72 0.16 -6.16
N ARG A 74 4.48 -0.20 -5.13
CA ARG A 74 4.15 -1.26 -4.19
C ARG A 74 3.65 -0.64 -2.90
N VAL A 75 2.43 -1.00 -2.53
CA VAL A 75 1.82 -0.67 -1.24
C VAL A 75 1.94 -1.87 -0.32
N VAL A 76 2.49 -1.64 0.87
CA VAL A 76 2.55 -2.62 1.95
C VAL A 76 1.86 -2.06 3.17
N ILE A 77 0.91 -2.81 3.72
CA ILE A 77 0.26 -2.53 5.00
C ILE A 77 0.50 -3.74 5.90
N ALA A 78 1.10 -3.55 7.06
CA ALA A 78 1.38 -4.65 7.97
C ALA A 78 1.06 -4.24 9.41
N PRO A 79 0.55 -5.15 10.26
CA PRO A 79 0.39 -4.87 11.68
C PRO A 79 1.75 -4.59 12.31
N MET A 80 1.76 -3.69 13.30
CA MET A 80 2.89 -3.51 14.18
C MET A 80 2.70 -4.45 15.37
N MET A 81 3.60 -5.42 15.50
CA MET A 81 3.69 -6.33 16.65
C MET A 81 4.75 -5.83 17.62
#